data_AF-A0A524DT82-F1
#
_entry.id   AF-A0A524DT82-F1
#
_cell.length_a   1.000
_cell.length_b   1.000
_cell.length_c   1.000
_cell.angle_alpha   90.00
_cell.angle_beta   90.00
_cell.angle_gamma   90.00
#
_symmetry.space_group_name_H-M   'P 1'
#
loop_
_entity.id
_entity.type
_entity.pdbx_description
1 polymer ?
#
loop_
_entity_poly.entity_id
_entity_poly.type
_entity_poly.pdbx_seq_one_letter_code
_entity_poly.pdbx_strand_id
1 'polypeptide(L)'
;MDEEELEKAARIAYDAIFGDEDEVEVNGEVYPMQRTSRKELRKFSIEGLTFVEQNPKKDSAWAQKAREGHQIMWVLDGRKYFVRIMDGNYLRLG
;
A
#
# COMPACT_ATOMS: atom_id res chain seq x y z
N MET A 1 -8.30 13.49 4.19
CA MET A 1 -7.19 13.10 5.06
C MET A 1 -6.08 14.15 5.10
N ASP A 2 -5.64 14.56 6.29
CA ASP A 2 -4.40 15.34 6.46
C ASP A 2 -3.13 14.46 6.43
N GLU A 3 -1.94 15.02 6.65
CA GLU A 3 -0.67 14.26 6.57
C GLU A 3 -0.52 13.23 7.69
N GLU A 4 -0.96 13.55 8.92
CA GLU A 4 -0.83 12.65 10.06
C GLU A 4 -1.78 11.46 9.91
N GLU A 5 -3.02 11.75 9.52
CA GLU A 5 -4.01 10.73 9.20
C GLU A 5 -3.54 9.84 8.03
N LEU A 6 -2.89 10.42 7.01
CA LEU A 6 -2.36 9.69 5.85
C LEU A 6 -1.24 8.73 6.25
N GLU A 7 -0.26 9.21 7.02
CA GLU A 7 0.81 8.34 7.49
C GLU A 7 0.25 7.20 8.34
N LYS A 8 -0.70 7.50 9.24
CA LYS A 8 -1.37 6.49 10.06
C LYS A 8 -2.11 5.45 9.20
N ALA A 9 -2.94 5.91 8.26
CA ALA A 9 -3.67 5.02 7.35
C ALA A 9 -2.73 4.18 6.49
N ALA A 10 -1.61 4.76 6.03
CA ALA A 10 -0.60 4.04 5.26
C ALA A 10 0.07 2.94 6.09
N ARG A 11 0.40 3.21 7.36
CA ARG A 11 0.99 2.20 8.25
C ARG A 11 0.02 1.05 8.53
N ILE A 12 -1.23 1.37 8.83
CA ILE A 12 -2.29 0.36 9.03
C ILE A 12 -2.46 -0.49 7.76
N ALA A 13 -2.58 0.15 6.60
CA ALA A 13 -2.73 -0.57 5.33
C ALA A 13 -1.50 -1.43 5.01
N TYR A 14 -0.29 -0.97 5.33
CA TYR A 14 0.95 -1.73 5.17
C TYR A 14 0.93 -3.00 6.03
N ASP A 15 0.61 -2.87 7.31
CA ASP A 15 0.55 -4.00 8.24
C ASP A 15 -0.52 -5.01 7.79
N ALA A 16 -1.71 -4.55 7.40
CA ALA A 16 -2.77 -5.42 6.91
C ALA A 16 -2.41 -6.15 5.59
N ILE A 17 -1.78 -5.45 4.64
CA ILE A 17 -1.33 -6.04 3.37
C ILE A 17 -0.30 -7.14 3.62
N PHE A 18 0.71 -6.87 4.44
CA PHE A 18 1.82 -7.79 4.64
C PHE A 18 1.64 -8.78 5.80
N GLY A 19 0.63 -8.55 6.64
CA GLY A 19 0.11 -9.48 7.66
C GLY A 19 -0.95 -10.46 7.13
N ASP A 20 -1.26 -10.41 5.82
CA ASP A 20 -2.24 -11.27 5.15
C ASP A 20 -3.69 -11.06 5.63
N GLU A 21 -4.02 -9.88 6.17
CA GLU A 21 -5.35 -9.56 6.72
C GLU A 21 -6.41 -9.36 5.64
N ASP A 22 -7.64 -9.81 5.88
CA ASP A 22 -8.74 -9.69 4.91
C ASP A 22 -9.49 -8.35 4.97
N GLU A 23 -9.12 -7.48 5.91
CA GLU A 23 -9.73 -6.18 6.15
C GLU A 23 -8.71 -5.16 6.67
N VAL A 24 -9.08 -3.89 6.60
CA VAL A 24 -8.27 -2.75 7.07
C VAL A 24 -9.19 -1.82 7.86
N GLU A 25 -8.88 -1.55 9.12
CA GLU A 25 -9.64 -0.61 9.96
C GLU A 25 -8.94 0.76 9.99
N VAL A 26 -9.57 1.77 9.39
CA VAL A 26 -9.06 3.15 9.37
C VAL A 26 -10.12 4.06 9.95
N ASN A 27 -9.75 4.88 10.94
CA ASN A 27 -10.64 5.85 11.59
C ASN A 27 -11.95 5.23 12.14
N GLY A 28 -11.91 3.98 12.59
CA GLY A 28 -13.06 3.25 13.14
C GLY A 28 -14.00 2.67 12.07
N GLU A 29 -13.64 2.77 10.80
CA GLU A 29 -14.35 2.13 9.69
C GLU A 29 -13.55 0.96 9.15
N VAL A 30 -14.25 -0.15 8.87
CA VAL A 30 -13.64 -1.39 8.37
C VAL A 30 -13.85 -1.49 6.87
N TYR A 31 -12.76 -1.74 6.14
CA TYR A 31 -12.74 -1.86 4.70
C TYR A 31 -12.21 -3.22 4.29
N PRO A 32 -12.91 -3.96 3.39
CA PRO A 32 -12.43 -5.26 2.94
C PRO A 32 -11.18 -5.11 2.08
N MET A 33 -10.20 -5.98 2.31
CA MET A 33 -9.01 -6.11 1.47
C MET A 33 -9.43 -6.52 0.07
N GLN A 34 -8.94 -5.80 -0.93
CA GLN A 34 -9.18 -6.10 -2.33
C GLN A 34 -7.94 -6.71 -2.97
N ARG A 35 -8.12 -7.33 -4.13
CA ARG A 35 -7.02 -7.81 -4.97
C ARG A 35 -7.05 -7.19 -6.35
N THR A 36 -5.87 -6.99 -6.94
CA THR A 36 -5.78 -6.59 -8.36
C THR A 36 -6.18 -7.75 -9.27
N SER A 37 -6.98 -7.45 -10.30
CA SER A 37 -7.65 -8.46 -11.14
C SER A 37 -6.74 -9.42 -11.93
N ARG A 38 -5.45 -9.08 -12.12
CA ARG A 38 -4.53 -9.86 -12.97
C ARG A 38 -3.35 -10.48 -12.23
N LYS A 39 -3.01 -9.93 -11.07
CA LYS A 39 -1.77 -10.24 -10.36
C LYS A 39 -2.01 -10.56 -8.90
N GLU A 40 -3.27 -10.50 -8.47
CA GLU A 40 -3.75 -10.83 -7.13
C GLU A 40 -3.09 -10.03 -6.02
N LEU A 41 -2.48 -8.90 -6.39
CA LEU A 41 -1.83 -7.99 -5.45
C LEU A 41 -2.85 -7.44 -4.47
N ARG A 42 -2.55 -7.50 -3.18
CA ARG A 42 -3.37 -6.92 -2.12
C ARG A 42 -3.42 -5.39 -2.28
N LYS A 43 -4.63 -4.83 -2.17
CA LYS A 43 -4.87 -3.40 -2.28
C LYS A 43 -6.02 -2.98 -1.37
N PHE A 44 -5.96 -1.72 -0.96
CA PHE A 44 -6.95 -1.04 -0.16
C PHE A 44 -7.24 0.34 -0.77
N SER A 45 -8.47 0.83 -0.68
CA SER A 45 -8.84 2.14 -1.23
C SER A 45 -9.80 2.88 -0.30
N ILE A 46 -9.49 4.14 -0.02
CA ILE A 46 -10.28 5.05 0.82
C ILE A 46 -10.07 6.49 0.32
N GLU A 47 -11.12 7.33 0.34
CA GLU A 47 -11.03 8.76 -0.01
C GLU A 47 -10.33 9.06 -1.36
N GLY A 48 -10.48 8.19 -2.36
CA GLY A 48 -9.83 8.34 -3.68
C GLY A 48 -8.36 7.91 -3.73
N LEU A 49 -7.78 7.54 -2.58
CA LEU A 49 -6.44 6.99 -2.47
C LEU A 49 -6.45 5.47 -2.67
N THR A 50 -5.39 4.94 -3.25
CA THR A 50 -5.17 3.49 -3.41
C THR A 50 -3.84 3.07 -2.81
N PHE A 51 -3.90 2.18 -1.84
CA PHE A 51 -2.79 1.53 -1.17
C PHE A 51 -2.60 0.17 -1.84
N VAL A 52 -1.40 -0.14 -2.31
CA VAL A 52 -1.17 -1.37 -3.09
C VAL A 52 0.24 -1.90 -2.89
N GLU A 53 0.37 -3.22 -2.75
CA GLU A 53 1.67 -3.87 -2.69
C GLU A 53 2.44 -3.74 -4.03
N GLN A 54 3.76 -3.67 -3.94
CA GLN A 54 4.64 -3.67 -5.09
C GLN A 54 4.53 -5.00 -5.82
N ASN A 55 4.28 -4.93 -7.13
CA ASN A 55 4.28 -6.10 -7.98
C ASN A 55 5.72 -6.61 -8.22
N PRO A 56 6.12 -7.79 -7.73
CA PRO A 56 7.45 -8.33 -7.99
C PRO A 56 7.63 -8.79 -9.44
N LYS A 57 6.56 -8.89 -10.25
CA LYS A 57 6.62 -9.32 -11.66
C LYS A 57 6.85 -8.17 -12.65
N LYS A 58 6.98 -6.93 -12.17
CA LYS A 58 7.31 -5.77 -13.01
C LYS A 58 8.80 -5.72 -13.33
N ASP A 59 9.15 -5.00 -14.38
CA ASP A 59 10.52 -4.68 -14.71
C ASP A 59 10.88 -3.31 -14.11
N SER A 60 11.24 -3.31 -12.83
CA SER A 60 11.65 -2.10 -12.11
C SER A 60 12.58 -2.46 -10.94
N ALA A 61 13.40 -1.50 -10.51
CA ALA A 61 14.25 -1.67 -9.34
C ALA A 61 13.44 -2.00 -8.06
N TRP A 62 12.22 -1.47 -7.95
CA TRP A 62 11.31 -1.80 -6.84
C TRP A 62 10.79 -3.23 -6.92
N ALA A 63 10.50 -3.73 -8.11
CA ALA A 63 10.12 -5.13 -8.29
C ALA A 63 11.27 -6.08 -7.95
N GLN A 64 12.52 -5.70 -8.26
CA GLN A 64 13.69 -6.45 -7.82
C GLN A 64 13.78 -6.50 -6.29
N LYS A 65 13.63 -5.36 -5.61
CA LYS A 65 13.62 -5.32 -4.14
C LYS A 65 12.52 -6.20 -3.53
N ALA A 66 11.33 -6.17 -4.11
CA ALA A 66 10.25 -7.07 -3.68
C ALA A 66 10.61 -8.55 -3.85
N ARG A 67 11.32 -8.93 -4.93
CA ARG A 67 11.83 -10.31 -5.10
C ARG A 67 12.92 -10.66 -4.10
N GLU A 68 13.70 -9.67 -3.64
CA GLU A 68 14.72 -9.83 -2.60
C GLU A 68 14.10 -9.98 -1.19
N GLY A 69 12.78 -9.86 -1.06
CA GLY A 69 12.04 -10.05 0.19
C GLY A 69 11.63 -8.74 0.88
N HIS A 70 11.92 -7.59 0.29
CA HIS A 70 11.47 -6.31 0.84
C HIS A 70 9.97 -6.13 0.69
N GLN A 71 9.33 -5.70 1.76
CA GLN A 71 7.92 -5.37 1.79
C GLN A 71 7.75 -3.92 1.33
N ILE A 72 7.09 -3.71 0.19
CA ILE A 72 6.94 -2.39 -0.41
C ILE A 72 5.48 -2.15 -0.73
N MET A 73 4.92 -1.08 -0.18
CA MET A 73 3.57 -0.60 -0.48
C MET A 73 3.65 0.82 -1.06
N TRP A 74 2.75 1.13 -1.99
CA TRP A 74 2.56 2.45 -2.55
C TRP A 74 1.21 3.02 -2.19
N VAL A 75 1.14 4.34 -2.03
CA VAL A 75 -0.12 5.08 -2.04
C VAL A 75 -0.20 5.92 -3.31
N LEU A 76 -1.32 5.77 -4.01
CA LEU A 76 -1.61 6.42 -5.28
C LEU A 76 -2.84 7.30 -5.17
N ASP A 77 -2.77 8.47 -5.80
CA ASP A 77 -3.91 9.36 -6.06
C ASP A 77 -4.17 9.28 -7.56
N GLY A 78 -5.22 8.53 -7.92
CA GLY A 78 -5.45 8.08 -9.28
C GLY A 78 -4.27 7.28 -9.85
N ARG A 79 -3.38 7.95 -10.59
CA ARG A 79 -2.17 7.36 -11.20
C ARG A 79 -0.86 7.91 -10.62
N LYS A 80 -0.92 8.94 -9.78
CA LYS A 80 0.27 9.57 -9.21
C LYS A 80 0.67 8.80 -7.96
N TYR A 81 1.91 8.35 -7.91
CA TYR A 81 2.53 7.82 -6.70
C TYR A 81 2.97 9.00 -5.83
N PHE A 82 2.57 9.02 -4.57
CA PHE A 82 2.96 10.12 -3.67
C PHE A 82 3.37 9.65 -2.26
N VAL A 83 3.20 8.38 -1.92
CA VAL A 83 3.82 7.77 -0.71
C VAL A 83 4.36 6.38 -1.05
N ARG A 84 5.48 6.02 -0.40
CA ARG A 84 5.99 4.66 -0.32
C ARG A 84 6.18 4.27 1.14
N ILE A 85 5.81 3.05 1.49
CA ILE A 85 6.34 2.38 2.67
C ILE A 85 7.22 1.23 2.21
N MET A 86 8.45 1.16 2.74
CA MET A 86 9.37 0.05 2.51
C MET A 86 9.91 -0.45 3.85
N ASP A 87 9.63 -1.71 4.19
CA ASP A 87 10.04 -2.32 5.46
C ASP A 87 9.67 -1.44 6.67
N GLY A 88 8.43 -0.93 6.68
CA GLY A 88 7.91 -0.01 7.71
C GLY A 88 8.37 1.46 7.61
N ASN A 89 9.27 1.79 6.67
CA ASN A 89 9.77 3.16 6.49
C ASN A 89 8.86 3.96 5.55
N TYR A 90 8.13 4.92 6.12
CA TYR A 90 7.28 5.87 5.38
C TYR A 90 8.12 6.94 4.67
N LEU A 91 7.79 7.20 3.41
CA LEU A 91 8.38 8.25 2.59
C LEU A 91 7.31 8.89 1.70
N ARG A 92 7.09 10.20 1.86
CA ARG A 92 6.31 11.02 0.93
C ARG A 92 7.14 11.38 -0.31
N LEU A 93 6.53 11.24 -1.48
CA LEU A 93 7.11 11.50 -2.80
C LEU A 93 6.48 12.80 -3.35
N GLY A 94 7.31 13.68 -3.95
CA GLY A 94 6.88 14.98 -4.50
C GLY A 94 5.93 14.88 -5.69
#